data_AF-A0A917K8Z2-F1
#
_entry.id   AF-A0A917K8Z2-F1
#
_cell.length_a   1.000
_cell.length_b   1.000
_cell.length_c   1.000
_cell.angle_alpha   90.00
_cell.angle_beta   90.00
_cell.angle_gamma   90.00
#
_symmetry.space_group_name_H-M   'P 1'
#
loop_
_entity.id
_entity.type
_entity.pdbx_description
1 polymer ?
#
loop_
_entity_poly.entity_id
_entity_poly.type
_entity_poly.pdbx_seq_one_letter_code
_entity_poly.pdbx_strand_id
1 'polypeptide(L)'
;MAKVACPYCYHQFAPSSLWFQCTGRPSPGRERCRRTVDPERERLTGFANPAPPAFPPPKSWRTPRRAACPDCGTVSGIRACPVCHTPLPAGFADSRSPLIGVVGGKNAGKTVYTTVLVHELRHTIRRRFDADISFAGEQAGMGTAQWLERYEQALFDDRALFESTAGSADGVRIPLVVQWRQPRTRFGREVHSTTTLSFYDAAGEDMTTQEFVNRQAYLSAADGMIVLLDPFQLPGTADRIELPDVGRRDAEPPINVLTRITGLLRAGLADRRRISTPIAVVFSKIDAFFGMLGEQHPLLRPPVAGPYYDEAAGQDTDEHLRALLADLGADDIDAHLRAHYQTFRYFAVSSLGAEPDYGRKRIDPAGVRPFRVDEPLLWLLSHFGVIERSRA
;
A
#
# COMPACT_ATOMS: atom_id res chain seq x y z
N MET A 1 -25.27 -3.06 -2.05
CA MET A 1 -24.35 -3.75 -2.96
C MET A 1 -22.92 -3.45 -2.53
N ALA A 2 -22.02 -4.42 -2.56
CA ALA A 2 -20.61 -4.18 -2.28
C ALA A 2 -20.04 -3.22 -3.34
N LYS A 3 -19.44 -2.11 -2.89
CA LYS A 3 -18.71 -1.19 -3.76
C LYS A 3 -17.25 -1.64 -3.84
N VAL A 4 -16.59 -1.30 -4.93
CA VAL A 4 -15.14 -1.47 -5.10
C VAL A 4 -14.52 -0.10 -5.39
N ALA A 5 -13.32 0.15 -4.88
CA ALA A 5 -12.59 1.39 -5.11
C ALA A 5 -11.65 1.24 -6.31
N CYS A 6 -11.64 2.19 -7.23
CA CYS A 6 -10.61 2.21 -8.29
C CYS A 6 -9.22 2.35 -7.65
N PRO A 7 -8.25 1.51 -8.02
CA PRO A 7 -6.90 1.59 -7.46
C PRO A 7 -6.12 2.82 -7.95
N TYR A 8 -6.63 3.54 -8.95
CA TYR A 8 -5.97 4.72 -9.52
C TYR A 8 -6.57 6.05 -9.04
N CYS A 9 -7.90 6.15 -8.97
CA CYS A 9 -8.61 7.40 -8.60
C CYS A 9 -9.45 7.30 -7.32
N TYR A 10 -9.47 6.14 -6.67
CA TYR A 10 -10.10 5.85 -5.38
C TYR A 10 -11.61 6.05 -5.27
N HIS A 11 -12.27 6.41 -6.37
CA HIS A 11 -13.71 6.47 -6.42
C HIS A 11 -14.32 5.09 -6.25
N GLN A 12 -15.35 5.01 -5.41
CA GLN A 12 -16.11 3.80 -5.18
C GLN A 12 -17.28 3.68 -6.14
N PHE A 13 -17.43 2.52 -6.76
CA PHE A 13 -18.54 2.24 -7.68
C PHE A 13 -19.01 0.79 -7.54
N ALA A 14 -20.17 0.50 -8.11
CA ALA A 14 -20.64 -0.87 -8.24
C ALA A 14 -19.82 -1.60 -9.31
N PRO A 15 -19.37 -2.85 -9.10
CA PRO A 15 -18.69 -3.63 -10.15
C PRO A 15 -19.50 -3.74 -11.46
N SER A 16 -20.83 -3.67 -11.38
CA SER A 16 -21.74 -3.71 -12.51
C SER A 16 -21.69 -2.46 -13.41
N SER A 17 -21.17 -1.32 -12.91
CA SER A 17 -21.07 -0.07 -13.66
C SER A 17 -19.74 0.11 -14.36
N LEU A 18 -18.86 -0.90 -14.36
CA LEU A 18 -17.56 -0.81 -15.02
C LEU A 18 -17.70 -0.55 -16.52
N TRP A 19 -16.90 0.40 -17.00
CA TRP A 19 -16.77 0.71 -18.42
C TRP A 19 -15.86 -0.31 -19.10
N PHE A 20 -15.74 -0.17 -20.41
CA PHE A 20 -14.82 -0.94 -21.25
C PHE A 20 -13.82 -0.01 -21.92
N GLN A 21 -12.59 -0.50 -22.10
CA GLN A 21 -11.54 0.19 -22.86
C GLN A 21 -11.44 -0.43 -24.26
N CYS A 22 -11.49 0.38 -25.32
CA CYS A 22 -11.25 -0.10 -26.68
C CYS A 22 -9.82 -0.65 -26.81
N THR A 23 -9.65 -1.75 -27.56
CA THR A 23 -8.33 -2.38 -27.83
C THR A 23 -7.50 -1.61 -28.85
N GLY A 24 -8.10 -0.63 -29.54
CA GLY A 24 -7.47 0.13 -30.62
C GLY A 24 -7.28 -0.66 -31.93
N ARG A 25 -7.84 -1.87 -32.03
CA ARG A 25 -7.90 -2.64 -33.28
C ARG A 25 -9.33 -2.59 -33.83
N PRO A 26 -9.58 -2.15 -35.08
CA PRO A 26 -10.94 -2.10 -35.62
C PRO A 26 -11.44 -3.45 -36.09
N SER A 27 -12.76 -3.60 -36.19
CA SER A 27 -13.39 -4.73 -36.87
C SER A 27 -13.25 -4.61 -38.40
N PRO A 28 -13.35 -5.70 -39.17
CA PRO A 28 -13.28 -5.65 -40.62
C PRO A 28 -14.25 -4.60 -41.21
N GLY A 29 -13.75 -3.73 -42.09
CA GLY A 29 -14.55 -2.66 -42.72
C GLY A 29 -14.83 -1.44 -41.83
N ARG A 30 -14.20 -1.33 -40.65
CA ARG A 30 -14.31 -0.16 -39.75
C ARG A 30 -12.97 0.55 -39.61
N GLU A 31 -13.02 1.84 -39.29
CA GLU A 31 -11.84 2.63 -38.98
C GLU A 31 -11.35 2.40 -37.55
N ARG A 32 -10.04 2.58 -37.33
CA ARG A 32 -9.41 2.49 -36.01
C ARG A 32 -9.83 3.69 -35.15
N CYS A 33 -10.22 3.43 -33.89
CA CYS A 33 -10.44 4.50 -32.92
C CYS A 33 -9.18 5.35 -32.73
N ARG A 34 -9.33 6.67 -32.80
CA ARG A 34 -8.27 7.63 -32.50
C ARG A 34 -7.81 7.46 -31.05
N ARG A 35 -6.50 7.59 -30.83
CA ARG A 35 -5.93 7.68 -29.49
C ARG A 35 -5.88 9.15 -29.09
N THR A 36 -6.49 9.49 -27.97
CA THR A 36 -6.53 10.86 -27.44
C THR A 36 -6.21 10.84 -25.94
N VAL A 37 -5.80 11.98 -25.41
CA VAL A 37 -5.73 12.17 -23.96
C VAL A 37 -7.16 12.17 -23.43
N ASP A 38 -7.39 11.42 -22.36
CA ASP A 38 -8.69 11.39 -21.68
C ASP A 38 -8.68 12.46 -20.57
N PRO A 39 -9.55 13.48 -20.65
CA PRO A 39 -9.49 14.62 -19.73
C PRO A 39 -9.80 14.22 -18.29
N GLU A 40 -10.71 13.28 -18.06
CA GLU A 40 -11.04 12.81 -16.71
C GLU A 40 -9.91 11.96 -16.14
N ARG A 41 -9.26 11.15 -16.99
CA ARG A 41 -8.08 10.38 -16.59
C ARG A 41 -6.94 11.30 -16.15
N GLU A 42 -6.57 12.27 -16.97
CA GLU A 42 -5.51 13.22 -16.67
C GLU A 42 -5.83 14.00 -15.39
N ARG A 43 -7.06 14.54 -15.28
CA ARG A 43 -7.50 15.33 -14.13
C ARG A 43 -7.49 14.53 -12.81
N LEU A 44 -7.91 13.26 -12.83
CA LEU A 44 -8.07 12.46 -11.61
C LEU A 44 -6.86 11.60 -11.25
N THR A 45 -5.98 11.30 -12.20
CA THR A 45 -4.84 10.39 -11.99
C THR A 45 -3.50 10.94 -12.44
N GLY A 46 -3.48 12.08 -13.13
CA GLY A 46 -2.28 12.64 -13.77
C GLY A 46 -1.86 11.91 -15.05
N PHE A 47 -2.54 10.83 -15.44
CA PHE A 47 -2.17 10.06 -16.63
C PHE A 47 -2.64 10.74 -17.93
N ALA A 48 -1.70 11.42 -18.60
CA ALA A 48 -1.95 12.13 -19.86
C ALA A 48 -1.64 11.32 -21.13
N ASN A 49 -1.31 10.02 -21.02
CA ASN A 49 -0.92 9.22 -22.18
C ASN A 49 -2.11 8.97 -23.14
N PRO A 50 -1.96 9.25 -24.46
CA PRO A 50 -3.02 8.98 -25.42
C PRO A 50 -3.43 7.50 -25.48
N ALA A 51 -4.69 7.23 -25.20
CA ALA A 51 -5.27 5.90 -25.20
C ALA A 51 -6.48 5.82 -26.15
N PRO A 52 -6.87 4.62 -26.60
CA PRO A 52 -8.17 4.44 -27.24
C PRO A 52 -9.31 4.91 -26.30
N PRO A 53 -10.54 5.10 -26.80
CA PRO A 53 -11.65 5.55 -25.95
C PRO A 53 -12.08 4.46 -24.96
N ALA A 54 -12.46 4.90 -23.75
CA ALA A 54 -13.27 4.12 -22.83
C ALA A 54 -14.77 4.40 -23.11
N PHE A 55 -15.63 3.42 -22.88
CA PHE A 55 -17.05 3.52 -23.17
C PHE A 55 -17.91 2.77 -22.15
N PRO A 56 -19.14 3.24 -21.87
CA PRO A 56 -20.03 2.62 -20.90
C PRO A 56 -20.52 1.24 -21.36
N PRO A 57 -20.92 0.36 -20.43
CA PRO A 57 -21.55 -0.90 -20.78
C PRO A 57 -22.89 -0.66 -21.49
N PRO A 58 -23.30 -1.54 -22.43
CA PRO A 58 -24.63 -1.46 -23.04
C PRO A 58 -25.72 -1.66 -21.99
N LYS A 59 -26.88 -1.01 -22.19
CA LYS A 59 -28.05 -1.18 -21.32
C LYS A 59 -28.53 -2.62 -21.42
N SER A 60 -28.38 -3.38 -20.34
CA SER A 60 -28.71 -4.81 -20.26
C SER A 60 -29.13 -5.17 -18.83
N TRP A 61 -30.05 -6.13 -18.70
CA TRP A 61 -30.45 -6.71 -17.42
C TRP A 61 -29.32 -7.45 -16.70
N ARG A 62 -28.32 -7.91 -17.44
CA ARG A 62 -27.10 -8.54 -16.90
C ARG A 62 -25.88 -7.72 -17.26
N THR A 63 -24.94 -7.57 -16.33
CA THR A 63 -23.65 -6.92 -16.60
C THR A 63 -22.87 -7.74 -17.63
N PRO A 64 -22.63 -7.20 -18.84
CA PRO A 64 -21.93 -7.94 -19.88
C PRO A 64 -20.46 -8.08 -19.50
N ARG A 65 -19.83 -9.22 -19.84
CA ARG A 65 -18.37 -9.44 -19.68
C ARG A 65 -17.54 -8.81 -20.79
N ARG A 66 -18.16 -8.56 -21.94
CA ARG A 66 -17.56 -7.95 -23.12
C ARG A 66 -18.57 -7.04 -23.79
N ALA A 67 -18.11 -5.99 -24.45
CA ALA A 67 -18.95 -5.10 -25.23
C ALA A 67 -18.24 -4.66 -26.51
N ALA A 68 -19.01 -4.46 -27.59
CA ALA A 68 -18.51 -3.89 -28.82
C ALA A 68 -18.27 -2.39 -28.65
N CYS A 69 -17.10 -1.92 -29.07
CA CYS A 69 -16.80 -0.50 -29.12
C CYS A 69 -17.80 0.20 -30.07
N PRO A 70 -18.49 1.28 -29.63
CA PRO A 70 -19.46 1.99 -30.46
C PRO A 70 -18.90 2.51 -31.79
N ASP A 71 -17.62 2.88 -31.82
CA ASP A 71 -17.00 3.50 -33.00
C ASP A 71 -16.46 2.45 -33.98
N CYS A 72 -15.54 1.59 -33.50
CA CYS A 72 -14.83 0.63 -34.36
C CYS A 72 -15.43 -0.78 -34.40
N GLY A 73 -16.50 -1.03 -33.64
CA GLY A 73 -17.22 -2.32 -33.57
C GLY A 73 -16.50 -3.45 -32.82
N THR A 74 -15.22 -3.27 -32.46
CA THR A 74 -14.43 -4.35 -31.86
C THR A 74 -14.90 -4.69 -30.45
N VAL A 75 -15.08 -6.00 -30.21
CA VAL A 75 -15.44 -6.53 -28.91
C VAL A 75 -14.24 -6.43 -27.94
N SER A 76 -14.44 -5.71 -26.84
CA SER A 76 -13.45 -5.60 -25.75
C SER A 76 -13.97 -6.23 -24.47
N GLY A 77 -13.08 -6.91 -23.76
CA GLY A 77 -13.28 -7.34 -22.36
C GLY A 77 -12.43 -6.55 -21.36
N ILE A 78 -11.64 -5.58 -21.82
CA ILE A 78 -10.79 -4.76 -20.95
C ILE A 78 -11.70 -3.83 -20.17
N ARG A 79 -11.73 -3.97 -18.83
CA ARG A 79 -12.54 -3.11 -17.97
C ARG A 79 -11.85 -1.77 -17.75
N ALA A 80 -12.63 -0.73 -17.54
CA ALA A 80 -12.14 0.60 -17.18
C ALA A 80 -12.97 1.18 -16.04
N CYS A 81 -12.34 2.05 -15.25
CA CYS A 81 -13.02 2.82 -14.22
C CYS A 81 -14.11 3.71 -14.88
N PRO A 82 -15.35 3.72 -14.37
CA PRO A 82 -16.40 4.57 -14.91
C PRO A 82 -16.24 6.07 -14.58
N VAL A 83 -15.22 6.43 -13.78
CA VAL A 83 -14.99 7.80 -13.32
C VAL A 83 -13.76 8.40 -13.98
N CYS A 84 -12.59 7.77 -13.83
CA CYS A 84 -11.33 8.26 -14.43
C CYS A 84 -10.98 7.56 -15.74
N HIS A 85 -11.81 6.64 -16.23
CA HIS A 85 -11.61 5.90 -17.48
C HIS A 85 -10.31 5.08 -17.57
N THR A 86 -9.53 4.96 -16.50
CA THR A 86 -8.31 4.16 -16.48
C THR A 86 -8.64 2.68 -16.65
N PRO A 87 -7.95 1.94 -17.55
CA PRO A 87 -8.09 0.51 -17.68
C PRO A 87 -7.74 -0.17 -16.35
N LEU A 88 -8.57 -1.12 -15.92
CA LEU A 88 -8.40 -1.83 -14.66
C LEU A 88 -7.73 -3.18 -14.90
N PRO A 89 -6.99 -3.70 -13.90
CA PRO A 89 -6.30 -4.98 -14.02
C PRO A 89 -7.26 -6.14 -14.33
N ALA A 90 -6.75 -7.16 -15.02
CA ALA A 90 -7.56 -8.33 -15.37
C ALA A 90 -8.14 -9.00 -14.12
N GLY A 91 -9.42 -9.36 -14.16
CA GLY A 91 -10.11 -9.99 -13.03
C GLY A 91 -10.53 -9.03 -11.91
N PHE A 92 -10.20 -7.73 -11.98
CA PHE A 92 -10.55 -6.74 -10.93
C PHE A 92 -12.02 -6.76 -10.52
N ALA A 93 -12.93 -6.98 -11.46
CA ALA A 93 -14.38 -7.04 -11.23
C ALA A 93 -14.85 -8.33 -10.54
N ASP A 94 -14.09 -9.42 -10.69
CA ASP A 94 -14.43 -10.76 -10.24
C ASP A 94 -13.65 -11.16 -8.96
N SER A 95 -12.64 -10.38 -8.56
CA SER A 95 -11.79 -10.61 -7.40
C SER A 95 -12.04 -9.65 -6.23
N ARG A 96 -11.68 -10.07 -5.02
CA ARG A 96 -11.42 -9.12 -3.93
C ARG A 96 -10.18 -8.32 -4.30
N SER A 97 -10.27 -7.00 -4.25
CA SER A 97 -9.20 -6.10 -4.66
C SER A 97 -8.99 -5.06 -3.55
N PRO A 98 -8.35 -5.44 -2.43
CA PRO A 98 -8.24 -4.56 -1.28
C PRO A 98 -7.32 -3.36 -1.58
N LEU A 99 -7.77 -2.18 -1.19
CA LEU A 99 -6.99 -0.95 -1.24
C LEU A 99 -6.26 -0.75 0.09
N ILE A 100 -4.91 -0.73 0.07
CA ILE A 100 -4.08 -0.67 1.27
C ILE A 100 -3.38 0.68 1.38
N GLY A 101 -3.83 1.47 2.36
CA GLY A 101 -3.20 2.71 2.83
C GLY A 101 -1.75 2.54 3.23
N VAL A 102 -0.80 3.32 2.71
CA VAL A 102 0.51 3.50 3.37
C VAL A 102 0.63 4.96 3.75
N VAL A 103 0.63 5.23 5.06
CA VAL A 103 0.65 6.58 5.62
C VAL A 103 1.59 6.64 6.82
N GLY A 104 1.90 7.84 7.30
CA GLY A 104 2.84 8.02 8.40
C GLY A 104 3.44 9.40 8.45
N GLY A 105 4.12 9.72 9.55
CA GLY A 105 4.77 11.02 9.77
C GLY A 105 5.86 11.34 8.75
N LYS A 106 6.35 12.59 8.79
CA LYS A 106 7.60 12.94 8.08
C LYS A 106 8.73 12.06 8.64
N ASN A 107 9.70 11.70 7.81
CA ASN A 107 10.85 10.86 8.17
C ASN A 107 10.56 9.43 8.68
N ALA A 108 9.30 8.98 8.75
CA ALA A 108 8.94 7.61 9.17
C ALA A 108 9.35 6.50 8.17
N GLY A 109 10.09 6.81 7.11
CA GLY A 109 10.65 5.80 6.19
C GLY A 109 9.66 5.21 5.17
N LYS A 110 8.50 5.83 4.92
CA LYS A 110 7.46 5.35 3.98
C LYS A 110 7.99 4.91 2.61
N THR A 111 8.82 5.75 1.99
CA THR A 111 9.37 5.48 0.67
C THR A 111 10.33 4.29 0.70
N VAL A 112 11.21 4.22 1.72
CA VAL A 112 12.13 3.09 1.91
C VAL A 112 11.36 1.81 2.16
N TYR A 113 10.39 1.84 3.08
CA TYR A 113 9.51 0.71 3.38
C TYR A 113 8.78 0.20 2.14
N THR A 114 8.15 1.10 1.38
CA THR A 114 7.41 0.73 0.17
C THR A 114 8.32 0.12 -0.89
N THR A 115 9.52 0.69 -1.09
CA THR A 115 10.51 0.16 -2.04
C THR A 115 10.96 -1.24 -1.64
N VAL A 116 11.34 -1.44 -0.38
CA VAL A 116 11.81 -2.73 0.13
C VAL A 116 10.69 -3.77 0.15
N LEU A 117 9.47 -3.39 0.57
CA LEU A 117 8.31 -4.28 0.54
C LEU A 117 8.04 -4.77 -0.89
N VAL A 118 8.10 -3.88 -1.86
CA VAL A 118 7.91 -4.23 -3.27
C VAL A 118 9.03 -5.15 -3.77
N HIS A 119 10.29 -4.88 -3.41
CA HIS A 119 11.40 -5.77 -3.71
C HIS A 119 11.15 -7.18 -3.14
N GLU A 120 10.79 -7.27 -1.85
CA GLU A 120 10.48 -8.53 -1.18
C GLU A 120 9.30 -9.27 -1.85
N LEU A 121 8.27 -8.54 -2.30
CA LEU A 121 7.16 -9.10 -3.08
C LEU A 121 7.65 -9.77 -4.36
N ARG A 122 8.54 -9.12 -5.11
CA ARG A 122 9.07 -9.64 -6.40
C ARG A 122 10.06 -10.79 -6.23
N HIS A 123 10.70 -10.93 -5.07
CA HIS A 123 11.78 -11.89 -4.88
C HIS A 123 11.44 -12.99 -3.86
N THR A 124 11.26 -12.63 -2.60
CA THR A 124 11.13 -13.57 -1.48
C THR A 124 9.70 -14.07 -1.31
N ILE A 125 8.75 -13.15 -1.21
CA ILE A 125 7.36 -13.45 -0.86
C ILE A 125 6.67 -14.24 -1.97
N ARG A 126 6.89 -13.91 -3.26
CA ARG A 126 6.33 -14.68 -4.37
C ARG A 126 6.68 -16.17 -4.29
N ARG A 127 7.92 -16.50 -3.88
CA ARG A 127 8.40 -17.89 -3.72
C ARG A 127 7.79 -18.53 -2.49
N ARG A 128 7.71 -17.78 -1.38
CA ARG A 128 7.12 -18.23 -0.12
C ARG A 128 5.65 -18.67 -0.29
N PHE A 129 4.89 -18.01 -1.15
CA PHE A 129 3.45 -18.26 -1.35
C PHE A 129 3.09 -18.97 -2.66
N ASP A 130 4.09 -19.41 -3.45
CA ASP A 130 3.90 -19.91 -4.82
C ASP A 130 2.98 -18.99 -5.66
N ALA A 131 3.19 -17.68 -5.51
CA ALA A 131 2.37 -16.66 -6.10
C ALA A 131 3.07 -16.04 -7.32
N ASP A 132 2.31 -15.80 -8.38
CA ASP A 132 2.70 -14.90 -9.46
C ASP A 132 2.32 -13.46 -9.06
N ILE A 133 3.34 -12.60 -8.93
CA ILE A 133 3.19 -11.21 -8.51
C ILE A 133 3.66 -10.30 -9.64
N SER A 134 2.74 -9.49 -10.18
CA SER A 134 3.00 -8.59 -11.31
C SER A 134 2.44 -7.20 -11.08
N PHE A 135 3.04 -6.17 -11.69
CA PHE A 135 2.58 -4.78 -11.56
C PHE A 135 1.56 -4.46 -12.65
N ALA A 136 0.39 -3.99 -12.25
CA ALA A 136 -0.61 -3.50 -13.17
C ALA A 136 -0.42 -1.99 -13.40
N GLY A 137 0.63 -1.63 -14.15
CA GLY A 137 0.98 -0.23 -14.41
C GLY A 137 1.40 0.07 -15.83
N GLU A 138 1.98 -0.88 -16.56
CA GLU A 138 2.52 -0.63 -17.91
C GLU A 138 1.48 -0.14 -18.92
N GLN A 139 0.21 -0.51 -18.74
CA GLN A 139 -0.87 -0.09 -19.65
C GLN A 139 -1.55 1.24 -19.26
N ALA A 140 -1.37 1.72 -18.02
CA ALA A 140 -2.08 2.89 -17.48
C ALA A 140 -1.25 4.18 -17.51
N GLY A 141 0.08 4.08 -17.56
CA GLY A 141 0.97 5.23 -17.78
C GLY A 141 2.41 4.99 -17.33
N MET A 142 3.36 5.64 -18.01
CA MET A 142 4.77 5.68 -17.59
C MET A 142 4.90 6.37 -16.23
N GLY A 143 5.67 5.78 -15.31
CA GLY A 143 6.05 6.43 -14.05
C GLY A 143 6.36 5.46 -12.93
N THR A 144 5.42 4.59 -12.54
CA THR A 144 5.57 3.75 -11.34
C THR A 144 6.70 2.72 -11.45
N ALA A 145 6.81 2.02 -12.59
CA ALA A 145 7.85 1.01 -12.79
C ALA A 145 9.26 1.63 -12.82
N GLN A 146 9.43 2.74 -13.56
CA GLN A 146 10.70 3.48 -13.64
C GLN A 146 11.05 4.19 -12.33
N TRP A 147 10.04 4.67 -11.60
CA TRP A 147 10.22 5.19 -10.25
C TRP A 147 10.73 4.09 -9.33
N LEU A 148 10.04 2.94 -9.31
CA LEU A 148 10.44 1.82 -8.47
C LEU A 148 11.84 1.31 -8.82
N GLU A 149 12.15 1.12 -10.10
CA GLU A 149 13.45 0.64 -10.57
C GLU A 149 14.59 1.57 -10.13
N ARG A 150 14.41 2.90 -10.24
CA ARG A 150 15.38 3.87 -9.72
C ARG A 150 15.59 3.75 -8.21
N TYR A 151 14.51 3.52 -7.46
CA TYR A 151 14.58 3.41 -6.01
C TYR A 151 15.19 2.08 -5.57
N GLU A 152 14.87 0.98 -6.25
CA GLU A 152 15.50 -0.33 -6.05
C GLU A 152 17.00 -0.25 -6.36
N GLN A 153 17.39 0.33 -7.50
CA GLN A 153 18.79 0.51 -7.88
C GLN A 153 19.56 1.30 -6.81
N ALA A 154 19.01 2.42 -6.35
CA ALA A 154 19.69 3.24 -5.35
C ALA A 154 19.89 2.50 -4.00
N LEU A 155 18.89 1.73 -3.52
CA LEU A 155 19.03 1.02 -2.24
C LEU A 155 19.90 -0.23 -2.34
N PHE A 156 19.67 -1.06 -3.36
CA PHE A 156 20.25 -2.40 -3.44
C PHE A 156 21.59 -2.41 -4.18
N ASP A 157 21.77 -1.56 -5.20
CA ASP A 157 22.99 -1.52 -6.01
C ASP A 157 23.92 -0.40 -5.55
N ASP A 158 23.45 0.86 -5.54
CA ASP A 158 24.28 2.03 -5.23
C ASP A 158 24.53 2.22 -3.72
N ARG A 159 23.74 1.54 -2.88
CA ARG A 159 23.76 1.61 -1.41
C ARG A 159 23.63 3.05 -0.90
N ALA A 160 22.71 3.79 -1.50
CA ALA A 160 22.46 5.19 -1.22
C ALA A 160 21.05 5.38 -0.65
N LEU A 161 20.92 6.28 0.32
CA LEU A 161 19.62 6.77 0.76
C LEU A 161 19.10 7.83 -0.20
N PHE A 162 17.80 7.82 -0.43
CA PHE A 162 17.12 8.87 -1.18
C PHE A 162 17.23 10.21 -0.45
N GLU A 163 17.14 11.31 -1.18
CA GLU A 163 16.81 12.58 -0.54
C GLU A 163 15.41 12.46 0.09
N SER A 164 15.22 13.09 1.25
CA SER A 164 13.88 13.23 1.82
C SER A 164 12.98 13.73 0.71
N THR A 165 11.85 13.06 0.49
CA THR A 165 10.89 13.45 -0.53
C THR A 165 10.26 14.77 -0.10
N ALA A 166 10.99 15.88 -0.24
CA ALA A 166 10.42 17.18 -0.52
C ALA A 166 9.46 16.91 -1.68
N GLY A 167 8.18 17.25 -1.45
CA GLY A 167 7.08 16.92 -2.35
C GLY A 167 7.56 17.05 -3.78
N SER A 168 7.55 15.93 -4.52
CA SER A 168 7.86 15.94 -5.94
C SER A 168 7.02 17.06 -6.53
N ALA A 169 7.68 18.03 -7.18
CA ALA A 169 7.10 19.29 -7.64
C ALA A 169 5.89 19.13 -8.60
N ASP A 170 5.50 17.89 -8.91
CA ASP A 170 4.42 17.51 -9.83
C ASP A 170 3.19 16.85 -9.15
N GLY A 171 3.10 16.84 -7.81
CA GLY A 171 1.84 16.71 -7.05
C GLY A 171 1.01 15.41 -7.16
N VAL A 172 1.36 14.45 -8.00
CA VAL A 172 0.60 13.19 -8.14
C VAL A 172 1.53 11.98 -8.03
N ARG A 173 1.61 11.39 -6.84
CA ARG A 173 2.22 10.07 -6.67
C ARG A 173 1.30 9.01 -7.25
N ILE A 174 1.82 8.21 -8.17
CA ILE A 174 1.07 7.15 -8.83
C ILE A 174 0.95 5.95 -7.88
N PRO A 175 -0.25 5.38 -7.67
CA PRO A 175 -0.40 4.17 -6.86
C PRO A 175 0.39 3.00 -7.45
N LEU A 176 1.00 2.22 -6.56
CA LEU A 176 1.60 0.94 -6.85
C LEU A 176 0.49 -0.12 -6.88
N VAL A 177 0.07 -0.51 -8.06
CA VAL A 177 -0.96 -1.53 -8.26
C VAL A 177 -0.29 -2.87 -8.57
N VAL A 178 -0.53 -3.86 -7.71
CA VAL A 178 0.07 -5.20 -7.77
C VAL A 178 -1.02 -6.24 -7.95
N GLN A 179 -0.85 -7.16 -8.89
CA GLN A 179 -1.67 -8.36 -9.00
C GLN A 179 -0.97 -9.51 -8.30
N TRP A 180 -1.64 -10.07 -7.31
CA TRP A 180 -1.23 -11.26 -6.58
C TRP A 180 -2.06 -12.44 -7.07
N ARG A 181 -1.47 -13.38 -7.80
CA ARG A 181 -2.15 -14.58 -8.30
C ARG A 181 -1.54 -15.82 -7.66
N GLN A 182 -2.30 -16.53 -6.83
CA GLN A 182 -1.83 -17.73 -6.15
C GLN A 182 -2.73 -18.94 -6.42
N PRO A 183 -2.19 -20.16 -6.42
CA PRO A 183 -2.98 -21.38 -6.39
C PRO A 183 -3.76 -21.47 -5.07
N ARG A 184 -4.95 -22.05 -5.15
CA ARG A 184 -5.82 -22.36 -4.01
C ARG A 184 -6.52 -23.68 -4.26
N THR A 185 -6.68 -24.48 -3.22
CA THR A 185 -7.49 -25.70 -3.31
C THR A 185 -8.94 -25.37 -2.96
N ARG A 186 -9.86 -25.59 -3.90
CA ARG A 186 -11.30 -25.43 -3.68
C ARG A 186 -12.03 -26.69 -4.13
N PHE A 187 -12.74 -27.34 -3.22
CA PHE A 187 -13.43 -28.61 -3.46
C PHE A 187 -12.52 -29.69 -4.09
N GLY A 188 -11.28 -29.81 -3.59
CA GLY A 188 -10.30 -30.78 -4.08
C GLY A 188 -9.72 -30.47 -5.48
N ARG A 189 -10.03 -29.32 -6.07
CA ARG A 189 -9.44 -28.84 -7.33
C ARG A 189 -8.59 -27.60 -7.09
N GLU A 190 -7.46 -27.54 -7.76
CA GLU A 190 -6.64 -26.34 -7.79
C GLU A 190 -7.32 -25.27 -8.66
N VAL A 191 -7.48 -24.08 -8.10
CA VAL A 191 -7.98 -22.88 -8.76
C VAL A 191 -7.06 -21.73 -8.47
N HIS A 192 -6.80 -20.87 -9.45
CA HIS A 192 -6.04 -19.66 -9.20
C HIS A 192 -6.95 -18.52 -8.77
N SER A 193 -6.56 -17.86 -7.69
CA SER A 193 -7.19 -16.62 -7.23
C SER A 193 -6.26 -15.47 -7.53
N THR A 194 -6.75 -14.47 -8.28
CA THR A 194 -6.05 -13.20 -8.49
C THR A 194 -6.65 -12.15 -7.58
N THR A 195 -5.82 -11.40 -6.86
CA THR A 195 -6.19 -10.27 -6.00
C THR A 195 -5.44 -9.05 -6.50
N THR A 196 -6.12 -7.92 -6.66
CA THR A 196 -5.44 -6.65 -6.98
C THR A 196 -5.22 -5.86 -5.69
N LEU A 197 -3.96 -5.58 -5.37
CA LEU A 197 -3.54 -4.73 -4.26
C LEU A 197 -3.18 -3.36 -4.80
N SER A 198 -3.52 -2.31 -4.08
CA SER A 198 -3.13 -0.95 -4.41
C SER A 198 -2.49 -0.31 -3.20
N PHE A 199 -1.23 0.12 -3.34
CA PHE A 199 -0.51 0.89 -2.35
C PHE A 199 -0.38 2.33 -2.83
N TYR A 200 -0.77 3.26 -1.99
CA TYR A 200 -0.51 4.67 -2.23
C TYR A 200 0.18 5.24 -1.00
N ASP A 201 1.37 5.78 -1.26
CA ASP A 201 2.14 6.55 -0.30
C ASP A 201 1.60 7.98 -0.30
N ALA A 202 0.74 8.27 0.67
CA ALA A 202 0.33 9.64 0.90
C ALA A 202 1.55 10.40 1.44
N ALA A 203 2.03 11.39 0.68
CA ALA A 203 3.16 12.24 1.08
C ALA A 203 2.93 12.91 2.46
N GLY A 204 3.91 13.62 3.01
CA GLY A 204 3.78 14.31 4.29
C GLY A 204 2.80 15.50 4.26
N GLU A 205 2.80 16.27 5.34
CA GLU A 205 1.83 17.32 5.69
C GLU A 205 1.78 18.54 4.76
N ASP A 206 2.72 18.67 3.82
CA ASP A 206 2.74 19.76 2.85
C ASP A 206 1.93 19.33 1.62
N MET A 207 0.64 19.66 1.63
CA MET A 207 -0.27 19.35 0.53
C MET A 207 -0.92 20.60 -0.05
N THR A 208 -1.10 20.60 -1.36
CA THR A 208 -2.05 21.51 -2.01
C THR A 208 -3.51 21.11 -1.66
N THR A 209 -4.47 22.01 -1.86
CA THR A 209 -5.90 21.72 -1.59
C THR A 209 -6.42 20.50 -2.36
N GLN A 210 -5.95 20.28 -3.60
CA GLN A 210 -6.37 19.16 -4.44
C GLN A 210 -5.80 17.82 -3.92
N GLU A 211 -4.56 17.83 -3.49
CA GLU A 211 -3.88 16.70 -2.86
C GLU A 211 -4.61 16.28 -1.57
N PHE A 212 -5.04 17.24 -0.75
CA PHE A 212 -5.81 16.96 0.46
C PHE A 212 -7.13 16.23 0.16
N VAL A 213 -7.90 16.70 -0.83
CA VAL A 213 -9.16 16.04 -1.24
C VAL A 213 -8.90 14.63 -1.76
N ASN A 214 -7.86 14.45 -2.58
CA ASN A 214 -7.47 13.13 -3.09
C ASN A 214 -7.02 12.20 -1.95
N ARG A 215 -6.28 12.70 -0.96
CA ARG A 215 -5.88 11.97 0.25
C ARG A 215 -7.09 11.58 1.09
N GLN A 216 -8.07 12.47 1.28
CA GLN A 216 -9.27 12.15 2.04
C GLN A 216 -10.12 11.08 1.33
N ALA A 217 -10.29 11.19 0.00
CA ALA A 217 -10.97 10.18 -0.80
C ALA A 217 -10.26 8.82 -0.72
N TYR A 218 -8.93 8.82 -0.81
CA TYR A 218 -8.10 7.64 -0.65
C TYR A 218 -8.27 6.96 0.71
N LEU A 219 -8.08 7.71 1.79
CA LEU A 219 -8.17 7.20 3.16
C LEU A 219 -9.57 6.64 3.46
N SER A 220 -10.61 7.31 2.96
CA SER A 220 -11.99 6.87 3.12
C SER A 220 -12.32 5.61 2.32
N ALA A 221 -11.60 5.37 1.23
CA ALA A 221 -11.78 4.21 0.35
C ALA A 221 -10.93 3.00 0.76
N ALA A 222 -9.95 3.16 1.66
CA ALA A 222 -9.02 2.12 2.05
C ALA A 222 -9.71 0.99 2.84
N ASP A 223 -9.44 -0.25 2.42
CA ASP A 223 -9.91 -1.46 3.10
C ASP A 223 -9.02 -1.81 4.30
N GLY A 224 -7.77 -1.32 4.33
CA GLY A 224 -6.84 -1.43 5.45
C GLY A 224 -5.71 -0.42 5.32
N MET A 225 -4.98 -0.19 6.41
CA MET A 225 -3.89 0.80 6.42
C MET A 225 -2.64 0.27 7.12
N ILE A 226 -1.48 0.64 6.59
CA ILE A 226 -0.17 0.52 7.20
C ILE A 226 0.24 1.93 7.60
N VAL A 227 0.36 2.17 8.90
CA VAL A 227 0.70 3.46 9.50
C VAL A 227 2.12 3.38 10.04
N LEU A 228 3.06 4.02 9.34
CA LEU A 228 4.46 4.08 9.75
C LEU A 228 4.68 5.22 10.75
N LEU A 229 5.25 4.88 11.89
CA LEU A 229 5.65 5.77 12.95
C LEU A 229 7.17 5.68 13.12
N ASP A 230 7.81 6.84 13.27
CA ASP A 230 9.24 6.91 13.53
C ASP A 230 9.50 6.67 15.03
N PRO A 231 10.14 5.55 15.44
CA PRO A 231 10.36 5.27 16.84
C PRO A 231 11.37 6.23 17.52
N PHE A 232 12.11 7.03 16.74
CA PHE A 232 12.94 8.12 17.26
C PHE A 232 12.15 9.25 17.93
N GLN A 233 10.86 9.37 17.59
CA GLN A 233 9.98 10.43 18.09
C GLN A 233 9.21 10.02 19.36
N LEU A 234 9.48 8.84 19.91
CA LEU A 234 8.88 8.40 21.17
C LEU A 234 9.57 9.12 22.35
N PRO A 235 8.82 9.54 23.38
CA PRO A 235 9.35 10.42 24.45
C PRO A 235 10.61 9.88 25.13
N GLY A 236 10.61 8.62 25.56
CA GLY A 236 11.73 8.00 26.29
C GLY A 236 12.89 7.50 25.41
N THR A 237 12.84 7.68 24.09
CA THR A 237 13.86 7.09 23.20
C THR A 237 15.21 7.78 23.31
N ALA A 238 15.23 9.11 23.46
CA ALA A 238 16.48 9.89 23.57
C ALA A 238 17.33 9.51 24.79
N ASP A 239 16.70 8.97 25.84
CA ASP A 239 17.38 8.52 27.06
C ASP A 239 17.97 7.11 26.93
N ARG A 240 17.62 6.38 25.86
CA ARG A 240 17.91 4.95 25.72
C ARG A 240 18.80 4.61 24.53
N ILE A 241 18.78 5.42 23.48
CA ILE A 241 19.63 5.25 22.28
C ILE A 241 20.19 6.59 21.82
N GLU A 242 21.31 6.54 21.11
CA GLU A 242 21.85 7.72 20.43
C GLU A 242 20.98 8.05 19.21
N LEU A 243 20.33 9.21 19.24
CA LEU A 243 19.50 9.67 18.13
C LEU A 243 20.37 10.31 17.03
N PRO A 244 20.22 9.90 15.76
CA PRO A 244 20.85 10.62 14.65
C PRO A 244 20.27 12.03 14.52
N ASP A 245 21.03 12.97 13.97
CA ASP A 245 20.59 14.37 13.79
C ASP A 245 19.27 14.49 13.00
N VAL A 246 19.03 13.56 12.07
CA VAL A 246 17.78 13.50 11.30
C VAL A 246 16.59 13.10 12.17
N GLY A 247 16.81 12.30 13.23
CA GLY A 247 15.80 11.99 14.24
C GLY A 247 15.47 13.18 15.15
N ARG A 248 16.31 14.22 15.18
CA ARG A 248 16.08 15.44 15.97
C ARG A 248 15.39 16.56 15.18
N ARG A 249 15.40 16.49 13.84
CA ARG A 249 14.78 17.49 12.95
C ARG A 249 13.33 17.11 12.66
N ASP A 250 12.45 18.11 12.62
CA ASP A 250 11.00 17.97 12.31
C ASP A 250 10.30 16.92 13.19
N ALA A 251 10.58 16.97 14.49
CA ALA A 251 10.05 16.04 15.48
C ALA A 251 8.52 16.16 15.61
N GLU A 252 7.80 15.19 15.08
CA GLU A 252 6.36 15.03 15.30
C GLU A 252 6.12 13.80 16.19
N PRO A 253 5.53 13.97 17.39
CA PRO A 253 5.13 12.85 18.22
C PRO A 253 4.22 11.87 17.46
N PRO A 254 4.47 10.54 17.50
CA PRO A 254 3.71 9.56 16.74
C PRO A 254 2.19 9.59 16.98
N ILE A 255 1.77 9.99 18.19
CA ILE A 255 0.37 10.16 18.56
C ILE A 255 -0.35 11.23 17.72
N ASN A 256 0.36 12.29 17.30
CA ASN A 256 -0.22 13.36 16.48
C ASN A 256 -0.56 12.87 15.07
N VAL A 257 0.34 12.06 14.49
CA VAL A 257 0.11 11.37 13.20
C VAL A 257 -1.15 10.50 13.29
N LEU A 258 -1.25 9.68 14.34
CA LEU A 258 -2.41 8.83 14.57
C LEU A 258 -3.69 9.62 14.77
N THR A 259 -3.66 10.69 15.56
CA THR A 259 -4.81 11.56 15.80
C THR A 259 -5.33 12.17 14.51
N ARG A 260 -4.44 12.68 13.65
CA ARG A 260 -4.78 13.24 12.34
C ARG A 260 -5.39 12.22 11.40
N ILE A 261 -4.79 11.03 11.28
CA ILE A 261 -5.34 9.93 10.47
C ILE A 261 -6.73 9.52 11.00
N THR A 262 -6.85 9.39 12.32
CA THR A 262 -8.12 9.04 12.99
C THR A 262 -9.20 10.07 12.70
N GLY A 263 -8.86 11.37 12.75
CA GLY A 263 -9.79 12.46 12.41
C GLY A 263 -10.31 12.34 10.97
N LEU A 264 -9.41 12.07 10.01
CA LEU A 264 -9.78 11.90 8.60
C LEU A 264 -10.70 10.68 8.38
N LEU A 265 -10.40 9.56 9.03
CA LEU A 265 -11.23 8.34 8.94
C LEU A 265 -12.59 8.51 9.65
N ARG A 266 -12.66 9.32 10.71
CA ARG A 266 -13.90 9.62 11.44
C ARG A 266 -14.80 10.62 10.73
N ALA A 267 -14.28 11.46 9.84
CA ALA A 267 -15.07 12.48 9.14
C ALA A 267 -16.29 11.91 8.37
N GLY A 268 -16.28 10.61 8.04
CA GLY A 268 -17.41 9.91 7.41
C GLY A 268 -18.20 8.97 8.33
N LEU A 269 -17.91 8.94 9.64
CA LEU A 269 -18.50 7.99 10.60
C LEU A 269 -19.45 8.68 11.59
N ALA A 270 -20.47 7.95 12.03
CA ALA A 270 -21.31 8.36 13.15
C ALA A 270 -20.48 8.39 14.44
N ASP A 271 -20.70 9.43 15.26
CA ASP A 271 -19.79 9.89 16.31
C ASP A 271 -19.45 8.86 17.41
N ARG A 272 -20.21 7.75 17.52
CA ARG A 272 -20.01 6.71 18.54
C ARG A 272 -19.40 5.39 18.03
N ARG A 273 -19.15 5.25 16.73
CA ARG A 273 -18.61 3.99 16.18
C ARG A 273 -17.09 4.04 16.11
N ARG A 274 -16.45 2.93 16.51
CA ARG A 274 -15.03 2.68 16.23
C ARG A 274 -14.84 2.42 14.74
N ILE A 275 -13.71 2.85 14.22
CA ILE A 275 -13.26 2.65 12.83
C ILE A 275 -13.10 1.14 12.60
N SER A 276 -13.80 0.63 11.57
CA SER A 276 -13.76 -0.79 11.20
C SER A 276 -12.58 -1.14 10.30
N THR A 277 -11.97 -0.16 9.63
CA THR A 277 -10.79 -0.36 8.80
C THR A 277 -9.62 -0.86 9.68
N PRO A 278 -9.08 -2.07 9.44
CA PRO A 278 -7.94 -2.59 10.17
C PRO A 278 -6.69 -1.75 9.91
N ILE A 279 -5.95 -1.45 10.97
CA ILE A 279 -4.70 -0.69 10.89
C ILE A 279 -3.50 -1.49 11.43
N ALA A 280 -2.45 -1.55 10.63
CA ALA A 280 -1.14 -2.07 11.02
C ALA A 280 -0.27 -0.88 11.43
N VAL A 281 0.06 -0.77 12.71
CA VAL A 281 0.87 0.31 13.26
C VAL A 281 2.32 -0.14 13.30
N VAL A 282 3.16 0.48 12.48
CA VAL A 282 4.51 0.02 12.18
C VAL A 282 5.54 0.97 12.76
N PHE A 283 6.40 0.48 13.65
CA PHE A 283 7.63 1.17 14.04
C PHE A 283 8.74 0.76 13.08
N SER A 284 9.08 1.67 12.16
CA SER A 284 9.76 1.35 10.90
C SER A 284 11.29 1.34 10.92
N LYS A 285 11.88 1.72 12.06
CA LYS A 285 13.33 1.82 12.29
C LYS A 285 13.73 1.11 13.58
N ILE A 286 13.15 -0.07 13.81
CA ILE A 286 13.38 -0.81 15.05
C ILE A 286 14.84 -1.29 15.19
N ASP A 287 15.60 -1.30 14.09
CA ASP A 287 17.04 -1.61 14.07
C ASP A 287 17.86 -0.76 15.04
N ALA A 288 17.50 0.51 15.23
CA ALA A 288 18.17 1.37 16.19
C ALA A 288 18.00 0.93 17.66
N PHE A 289 17.00 0.08 17.94
CA PHE A 289 16.73 -0.47 19.27
C PHE A 289 17.38 -1.84 19.48
N PHE A 290 17.97 -2.46 18.45
CA PHE A 290 18.55 -3.81 18.54
C PHE A 290 19.60 -3.91 19.65
N GLY A 291 20.47 -2.90 19.79
CA GLY A 291 21.49 -2.87 20.84
C GLY A 291 20.92 -2.80 22.26
N MET A 292 19.84 -2.05 22.47
CA MET A 292 19.17 -1.93 23.77
C MET A 292 18.39 -3.19 24.14
N LEU A 293 17.71 -3.79 23.16
CA LEU A 293 16.89 -4.99 23.37
C LEU A 293 17.77 -6.21 23.68
N GLY A 294 18.96 -6.28 23.08
CA GLY A 294 19.87 -7.42 23.17
C GLY A 294 19.47 -8.57 22.25
N GLU A 295 20.45 -9.34 21.79
CA GLU A 295 20.29 -10.34 20.70
C GLU A 295 19.23 -11.43 20.98
N GLN A 296 18.96 -11.73 22.25
CA GLN A 296 18.04 -12.80 22.65
C GLN A 296 16.60 -12.34 22.82
N HIS A 297 16.32 -11.04 22.65
CA HIS A 297 15.01 -10.46 22.87
C HIS A 297 13.97 -11.05 21.89
N PRO A 298 12.76 -11.42 22.36
CA PRO A 298 11.72 -12.03 21.50
C PRO A 298 11.36 -11.20 20.27
N LEU A 299 11.30 -9.86 20.38
CA LEU A 299 11.09 -8.97 19.21
C LEU A 299 12.08 -9.15 18.07
N LEU A 300 13.31 -9.62 18.35
CA LEU A 300 14.34 -9.84 17.34
C LEU A 300 14.24 -11.21 16.67
N ARG A 301 13.34 -12.08 17.14
CA ARG A 301 13.12 -13.40 16.56
C ARG A 301 12.17 -13.29 15.37
N PRO A 302 12.62 -13.65 14.15
CA PRO A 302 11.73 -13.69 13.00
C PRO A 302 10.71 -14.85 13.15
N PRO A 303 9.47 -14.68 12.65
CA PRO A 303 8.50 -15.76 12.64
C PRO A 303 8.96 -16.92 11.75
N VAL A 304 8.40 -18.11 11.98
CA VAL A 304 8.66 -19.27 11.13
C VAL A 304 8.15 -19.00 9.72
N ALA A 305 8.99 -19.26 8.73
CA ALA A 305 8.61 -19.07 7.33
C ALA A 305 7.60 -20.15 6.89
N GLY A 306 6.47 -19.71 6.35
CA GLY A 306 5.45 -20.57 5.74
C GLY A 306 4.47 -19.79 4.86
N PRO A 307 3.70 -20.45 3.96
CA PRO A 307 2.77 -19.79 3.03
C PRO A 307 1.48 -19.27 3.71
N TYR A 308 1.62 -18.70 4.91
CA TYR A 308 0.56 -18.17 5.74
C TYR A 308 1.09 -16.99 6.57
N TYR A 309 0.18 -16.21 7.15
CA TYR A 309 0.51 -15.27 8.23
C TYR A 309 0.51 -16.00 9.57
N ASP A 310 1.64 -15.95 10.29
CA ASP A 310 1.79 -16.58 11.60
C ASP A 310 1.13 -15.71 12.68
N GLU A 311 -0.05 -16.15 13.14
CA GLU A 311 -0.83 -15.37 14.10
C GLU A 311 -0.19 -15.29 15.48
N ALA A 312 0.39 -16.40 15.96
CA ALA A 312 0.99 -16.47 17.28
C ALA A 312 2.23 -15.57 17.37
N ALA A 313 3.13 -15.67 16.37
CA ALA A 313 4.29 -14.81 16.30
C ALA A 313 3.91 -13.32 16.14
N GLY A 314 2.85 -13.05 15.38
CA GLY A 314 2.29 -11.70 15.27
C GLY A 314 1.73 -11.15 16.59
N GLN A 315 1.12 -12.00 17.43
CA GLN A 315 0.60 -11.59 18.75
C GLN A 315 1.75 -11.34 19.72
N ASP A 316 2.73 -12.23 19.75
CA ASP A 316 3.95 -12.08 20.56
C ASP A 316 4.66 -10.74 20.27
N THR A 317 4.73 -10.37 18.99
CA THR A 317 5.30 -9.09 18.55
C THR A 317 4.49 -7.89 19.05
N ASP A 318 3.16 -7.97 18.93
CA ASP A 318 2.25 -6.93 19.39
C ASP A 318 2.39 -6.68 20.89
N GLU A 319 2.45 -7.77 21.68
CA GLU A 319 2.59 -7.72 23.14
C GLU A 319 3.93 -7.09 23.57
N HIS A 320 5.04 -7.51 22.97
CA HIS A 320 6.34 -6.93 23.30
C HIS A 320 6.48 -5.48 22.87
N LEU A 321 5.85 -5.07 21.75
CA LEU A 321 5.81 -3.66 21.37
C LEU A 321 4.98 -2.81 22.33
N ARG A 322 3.86 -3.33 22.85
CA ARG A 322 3.09 -2.65 23.90
C ARG A 322 3.92 -2.44 25.16
N ALA A 323 4.68 -3.45 25.58
CA ALA A 323 5.59 -3.35 26.72
C ALA A 323 6.67 -2.28 26.46
N LEU A 324 7.32 -2.31 25.29
CA LEU A 324 8.31 -1.31 24.90
C LEU A 324 7.72 0.11 24.87
N LEU A 325 6.50 0.29 24.37
CA LEU A 325 5.83 1.59 24.37
C LEU A 325 5.54 2.10 25.77
N ALA A 326 5.09 1.23 26.68
CA ALA A 326 4.88 1.60 28.08
C ALA A 326 6.21 2.00 28.75
N ASP A 327 7.29 1.25 28.52
CA ASP A 327 8.62 1.53 29.05
C ASP A 327 9.23 2.84 28.52
N LEU A 328 8.84 3.26 27.32
CA LEU A 328 9.23 4.53 26.69
C LEU A 328 8.26 5.70 27.00
N GLY A 329 7.23 5.48 27.81
CA GLY A 329 6.24 6.51 28.18
C GLY A 329 5.31 6.92 27.03
N ALA A 330 4.99 5.99 26.13
CA ALA A 330 4.13 6.18 24.96
C ALA A 330 2.87 5.30 25.00
N ASP A 331 2.32 5.08 26.19
CA ASP A 331 1.10 4.31 26.44
C ASP A 331 -0.17 5.00 25.92
N ASP A 332 -0.11 6.33 25.72
CA ASP A 332 -1.14 7.15 25.09
C ASP A 332 -1.49 6.67 23.66
N ILE A 333 -0.51 6.16 22.92
CA ILE A 333 -0.69 5.54 21.60
C ILE A 333 -1.67 4.36 21.71
N ASP A 334 -1.48 3.46 22.67
CA ASP A 334 -2.36 2.31 22.84
C ASP A 334 -3.76 2.72 23.29
N ALA A 335 -3.84 3.65 24.25
CA ALA A 335 -5.11 4.19 24.72
C ALA A 335 -5.93 4.78 23.57
N HIS A 336 -5.30 5.58 22.70
CA HIS A 336 -5.92 6.16 21.51
C HIS A 336 -6.44 5.09 20.55
N LEU A 337 -5.61 4.10 20.22
CA LEU A 337 -5.98 3.04 19.28
C LEU A 337 -7.16 2.20 19.80
N ARG A 338 -7.15 1.81 21.08
CA ARG A 338 -8.26 1.08 21.71
C ARG A 338 -9.55 1.89 21.75
N ALA A 339 -9.47 3.21 21.91
CA ALA A 339 -10.64 4.08 21.92
C ALA A 339 -11.30 4.17 20.53
N HIS A 340 -10.50 4.22 19.46
CA HIS A 340 -10.96 4.60 18.13
C HIS A 340 -11.09 3.45 17.12
N TYR A 341 -10.36 2.35 17.26
CA TYR A 341 -10.29 1.29 16.23
C TYR A 341 -10.86 -0.04 16.74
N GLN A 342 -11.53 -0.76 15.86
CA GLN A 342 -12.03 -2.12 16.15
C GLN A 342 -10.89 -3.14 16.07
N THR A 343 -9.97 -2.95 15.12
CA THR A 343 -8.91 -3.89 14.80
C THR A 343 -7.62 -3.12 14.53
N PHE A 344 -6.59 -3.36 15.34
CA PHE A 344 -5.24 -2.86 15.10
C PHE A 344 -4.21 -3.86 15.59
N ARG A 345 -2.97 -3.73 15.10
CA ARG A 345 -1.82 -4.49 15.57
C ARG A 345 -0.53 -3.70 15.41
N TYR A 346 0.39 -3.84 16.35
CA TYR A 346 1.73 -3.28 16.29
C TYR A 346 2.70 -4.20 15.56
N PHE A 347 3.60 -3.61 14.78
CA PHE A 347 4.64 -4.30 14.04
C PHE A 347 5.98 -3.59 14.21
N ALA A 348 7.03 -4.39 14.35
CA ALA A 348 8.42 -3.96 14.42
C ALA A 348 9.04 -4.24 13.06
N VAL A 349 9.43 -3.19 12.34
CA VAL A 349 10.00 -3.31 11.00
C VAL A 349 11.33 -2.58 10.96
N SER A 350 12.31 -3.18 10.30
CA SER A 350 13.45 -2.44 9.76
C SER A 350 13.55 -2.71 8.27
N SER A 351 13.33 -1.68 7.47
CA SER A 351 13.39 -1.83 6.01
C SER A 351 14.81 -2.05 5.51
N LEU A 352 15.79 -1.41 6.15
CA LEU A 352 17.20 -1.53 5.78
C LEU A 352 17.89 -2.68 6.51
N GLY A 353 17.41 -3.07 7.69
CA GLY A 353 18.01 -4.11 8.53
C GLY A 353 19.16 -3.65 9.42
N ALA A 354 19.64 -2.43 9.20
CA ALA A 354 20.68 -1.77 9.96
C ALA A 354 20.57 -0.26 9.77
N GLU A 355 21.03 0.49 10.76
CA GLU A 355 20.97 1.95 10.73
C GLU A 355 21.91 2.49 9.66
N PRO A 356 21.44 3.35 8.75
CA PRO A 356 22.29 3.95 7.72
C PRO A 356 23.10 5.14 8.25
N ASP A 357 24.16 5.52 7.53
CA ASP A 357 24.82 6.81 7.75
C ASP A 357 23.95 7.92 7.13
N TYR A 358 23.10 8.52 7.98
CA TYR A 358 22.20 9.60 7.57
C TYR A 358 22.94 10.85 7.08
N GLY A 359 24.13 11.13 7.60
CA GLY A 359 24.92 12.31 7.22
C GLY A 359 25.50 12.17 5.81
N ARG A 360 25.99 10.99 5.47
CA ARG A 360 26.54 10.67 4.14
C ARG A 360 25.50 10.10 3.18
N LYS A 361 24.26 9.89 3.64
CA LYS A 361 23.18 9.23 2.89
C LYS A 361 23.61 7.85 2.36
N ARG A 362 24.29 7.06 3.19
CA ARG A 362 24.83 5.75 2.81
C ARG A 362 24.17 4.63 3.61
N ILE A 363 23.83 3.55 2.92
CA ILE A 363 23.35 2.32 3.55
C ILE A 363 24.54 1.56 4.12
N ASP A 364 24.27 0.76 5.15
CA ASP A 364 25.22 -0.17 5.76
C ASP A 364 26.04 -0.94 4.70
N PRO A 365 27.37 -1.10 4.88
CA PRO A 365 28.23 -1.79 3.91
C PRO A 365 27.87 -3.25 3.63
N ALA A 366 27.17 -3.93 4.55
CA ALA A 366 26.67 -5.28 4.31
C ALA A 366 25.33 -5.30 3.53
N GLY A 367 24.84 -4.14 3.10
CA GLY A 367 23.67 -3.99 2.23
C GLY A 367 22.33 -4.05 2.97
N VAL A 368 21.24 -4.00 2.20
CA VAL A 368 19.87 -4.05 2.72
C VAL A 368 19.54 -5.48 3.19
N ARG A 369 19.11 -5.61 4.45
CA ARG A 369 18.73 -6.89 5.09
C ARG A 369 17.36 -6.75 5.77
N PRO A 370 16.26 -6.77 5.00
CA PRO A 370 14.93 -6.46 5.51
C PRO A 370 14.56 -7.31 6.73
N PHE A 371 14.08 -6.66 7.79
CA PHE A 371 13.59 -7.31 8.99
C PHE A 371 12.08 -7.08 9.12
N ARG A 372 11.31 -8.17 8.98
CA ARG A 372 9.84 -8.23 9.17
C ARG A 372 9.03 -7.27 8.29
N VAL A 373 9.60 -6.78 7.19
CA VAL A 373 8.97 -5.80 6.29
C VAL A 373 7.63 -6.28 5.72
N ASP A 374 7.50 -7.59 5.51
CA ASP A 374 6.33 -8.23 4.92
C ASP A 374 5.16 -8.40 5.91
N GLU A 375 5.43 -8.51 7.21
CA GLU A 375 4.41 -8.86 8.21
C GLU A 375 3.18 -7.94 8.25
N PRO A 376 3.29 -6.59 8.20
CA PRO A 376 2.13 -5.71 8.21
C PRO A 376 1.19 -5.98 7.02
N LEU A 377 1.77 -6.22 5.84
CA LEU A 377 1.01 -6.56 4.65
C LEU A 377 0.39 -7.95 4.78
N LEU A 378 1.16 -8.96 5.18
CA LEU A 378 0.66 -10.33 5.32
C LEU A 378 -0.49 -10.41 6.34
N TRP A 379 -0.42 -9.66 7.44
CA TRP A 379 -1.52 -9.55 8.40
C TRP A 379 -2.79 -9.00 7.74
N LEU A 380 -2.71 -7.89 7.02
CA LEU A 380 -3.84 -7.32 6.28
C LEU A 380 -4.39 -8.29 5.23
N LEU A 381 -3.52 -8.93 4.44
CA LEU A 381 -3.92 -9.91 3.43
C LEU A 381 -4.65 -11.10 4.07
N SER A 382 -4.21 -11.55 5.25
CA SER A 382 -4.88 -12.61 6.00
C SER A 382 -6.27 -12.16 6.48
N HIS A 383 -6.41 -10.91 6.92
CA HIS A 383 -7.69 -10.32 7.33
C HIS A 383 -8.69 -10.23 6.16
N PHE A 384 -8.20 -9.98 4.94
CA PHE A 384 -9.01 -9.94 3.72
C PHE A 384 -9.28 -11.32 3.10
N GLY A 385 -8.71 -12.39 3.67
CA GLY A 385 -8.81 -13.75 3.14
C GLY A 385 -8.00 -13.97 1.85
N VAL A 386 -7.00 -13.12 1.59
CA VAL A 386 -6.11 -13.21 0.42
C VAL A 386 -5.02 -14.24 0.64
N ILE A 387 -4.59 -14.47 1.88
CA ILE A 387 -3.68 -15.56 2.29
C ILE A 387 -4.24 -16.29 3.51
N GLU A 388 -3.69 -17.46 3.83
CA GLU A 388 -4.06 -18.20 5.03
C GLU A 388 -3.46 -17.56 6.30
N ARG A 389 -4.10 -17.82 7.43
CA ARG A 389 -3.67 -17.40 8.78
C ARG A 389 -3.53 -18.65 9.63
N SER A 390 -2.39 -18.82 10.30
CA SER A 390 -2.25 -19.93 11.27
C SER A 390 -3.24 -19.74 12.42
N ARG A 391 -3.53 -20.83 13.14
CA ARG A 391 -4.22 -20.73 14.42
C ARG A 391 -3.24 -20.17 15.45
N ALA A 392 -3.75 -19.27 16.30
CA ALA A 392 -3.01 -18.77 17.46
C ALA A 392 -2.74 -19.92 18.45
#